data_AF-A0A6P2FU34-F1
#
_entry.id   AF-A0A6P2FU34-F1
#
_cell.length_a   1.000
_cell.length_b   1.000
_cell.length_c   1.000
_cell.angle_alpha   90.00
_cell.angle_beta   90.00
_cell.angle_gamma   90.00
#
_symmetry.space_group_name_H-M   'P 1'
#
loop_
_entity.id
_entity.type
_entity.pdbx_description
1 polymer ?
#
loop_
_entity_poly.entity_id
_entity_poly.type
_entity_poly.pdbx_seq_one_letter_code
_entity_poly.pdbx_strand_id
1 'polypeptide(L)'
;MSAARQFAAARTVLGSIAICVLLVRSAAYLGAELELWMEHLAVIVGLLFGLWVVKSSRAAEPAPAPPLPAEAKPCTDIDEYAQFTVDLWMSGDGDKLDLRQHTVMSLGLSGETGEVMELLKKWLRDGKLDRAHLRKELGDVAYYWARLCRAHGFTPSEVLGENQHKILGRKARGTMHGSGEDR
;
A
#
# COMPACT_ATOMS: atom_id res chain seq x y z
N MET A 1 -21.46 8.57 13.55
CA MET A 1 -21.31 7.22 12.94
C MET A 1 -22.59 6.90 12.19
N SER A 2 -22.56 6.57 10.89
CA SER A 2 -23.80 6.34 10.12
C SER A 2 -24.51 5.07 10.59
N ALA A 3 -25.84 5.06 10.52
CA ALA A 3 -26.69 3.94 10.94
C ALA A 3 -26.23 2.60 10.33
N ALA A 4 -25.70 2.61 9.10
CA ALA A 4 -25.17 1.42 8.43
C ALA A 4 -24.03 0.72 9.20
N ARG A 5 -23.18 1.48 9.92
CA ARG A 5 -22.09 0.92 10.74
C ARG A 5 -22.60 0.28 12.04
N GLN A 6 -23.70 0.79 12.59
CA GLN A 6 -24.35 0.20 13.76
C GLN A 6 -25.04 -1.12 13.41
N PHE A 7 -25.68 -1.20 12.23
CA PHE A 7 -26.29 -2.43 11.73
C PHE A 7 -25.27 -3.53 11.43
N ALA A 8 -24.12 -3.21 10.84
CA ALA A 8 -23.06 -4.19 10.58
C ALA A 8 -22.48 -4.78 11.89
N ALA A 9 -22.23 -3.93 12.90
CA ALA A 9 -21.72 -4.35 14.20
C ALA A 9 -22.73 -5.22 14.97
N ALA A 10 -24.02 -4.87 14.92
CA ALA A 10 -25.08 -5.67 15.53
C ALA A 10 -25.19 -7.06 14.88
N ARG A 11 -25.00 -7.16 13.56
CA ARG A 11 -25.07 -8.43 12.83
C ARG A 11 -23.96 -9.41 13.21
N THR A 12 -22.74 -8.91 13.45
CA THR A 12 -21.61 -9.75 13.87
C THR A 12 -21.79 -10.25 15.30
N VAL A 13 -22.26 -9.39 16.22
CA VAL A 13 -22.50 -9.77 17.63
C VAL A 13 -23.63 -10.80 17.73
N LEU A 14 -24.74 -10.59 17.01
CA LEU A 14 -25.86 -11.53 16.97
C LEU A 14 -25.45 -12.87 16.32
N GLY A 15 -24.60 -12.84 15.30
CA GLY A 15 -24.05 -14.04 14.68
C GLY A 15 -23.19 -14.86 15.64
N SER A 16 -22.32 -14.21 16.42
CA SER A 16 -21.50 -14.88 17.43
C SER A 16 -22.34 -15.48 18.56
N ILE A 17 -23.39 -14.80 19.01
CA ILE A 17 -24.32 -15.33 20.04
C ILE A 17 -25.07 -16.56 19.50
N ALA A 18 -25.56 -16.53 18.26
CA ALA A 18 -26.26 -17.66 17.64
C ALA A 18 -25.37 -18.91 17.50
N ILE A 19 -24.09 -18.71 17.13
CA ILE A 19 -23.11 -19.80 17.08
C ILE A 19 -22.86 -20.38 18.48
N CYS A 20 -22.70 -19.54 19.51
CA CYS A 20 -22.56 -20.00 20.88
C CYS A 20 -23.78 -20.81 21.35
N VAL A 21 -25.00 -20.36 21.07
CA VAL A 21 -26.23 -21.08 21.46
C VAL A 21 -26.36 -22.42 20.74
N LEU A 22 -26.01 -22.50 19.45
CA LEU A 22 -26.04 -23.74 18.68
C LEU A 22 -24.99 -24.75 19.18
N LEU A 23 -23.79 -24.29 19.52
CA LEU A 23 -22.74 -25.13 20.09
C LEU A 23 -23.11 -25.64 21.49
N VAL A 24 -23.69 -24.78 22.34
CA VAL A 24 -24.21 -25.18 23.67
C VAL A 24 -25.30 -26.22 23.56
N ARG A 25 -26.23 -26.05 22.62
CA ARG A 25 -27.33 -26.99 22.38
C ARG A 25 -26.83 -28.32 21.82
N SER A 26 -25.85 -28.29 20.91
CA SER A 26 -25.24 -29.52 20.35
C SER A 26 -24.46 -30.30 21.40
N ALA A 27 -23.79 -29.63 22.34
CA ALA A 27 -23.05 -30.26 23.43
C ALA A 27 -23.95 -30.93 24.48
N ALA A 28 -25.12 -30.35 24.76
CA ALA A 28 -26.13 -30.95 25.63
C ALA A 28 -26.70 -32.29 25.09
N TYR A 29 -26.69 -32.48 23.76
CA TYR A 29 -27.11 -33.73 23.12
C TYR A 29 -26.05 -34.84 23.14
N LEU A 30 -24.78 -34.52 23.42
CA LEU A 30 -23.64 -35.44 23.28
C LEU A 30 -22.97 -35.83 24.60
N GLY A 31 -23.44 -35.33 25.75
CA GLY A 31 -22.96 -35.76 27.06
C GLY A 31 -21.47 -35.49 27.34
N ALA A 32 -20.89 -34.46 26.73
CA ALA A 32 -19.47 -34.15 26.85
C ALA A 32 -19.10 -33.59 28.24
N GLU A 33 -18.04 -34.15 28.84
CA GLU A 33 -17.53 -33.81 30.17
C GLU A 33 -17.00 -32.37 30.27
N LEU A 34 -16.98 -31.85 31.51
CA LEU A 34 -16.70 -30.45 31.89
C LEU A 34 -15.35 -29.89 31.36
N GLU A 35 -14.41 -30.76 30.98
CA GLU A 35 -13.06 -30.40 30.54
C GLU A 35 -13.05 -29.76 29.13
N LEU A 36 -13.87 -30.28 28.20
CA LEU A 36 -14.01 -29.71 26.86
C LEU A 36 -14.62 -28.29 26.91
N TRP A 37 -15.49 -28.04 27.89
CA TRP A 37 -16.10 -26.72 28.09
C TRP A 37 -15.10 -25.64 28.46
N MET A 38 -14.07 -25.99 29.24
CA MET A 38 -13.03 -25.05 29.66
C MET A 38 -12.13 -24.63 28.49
N GLU A 39 -11.79 -25.57 27.59
CA GLU A 39 -10.97 -25.27 26.41
C GLU A 39 -11.71 -24.35 25.42
N HIS A 40 -12.98 -24.64 25.15
CA HIS A 40 -13.79 -23.82 24.26
C HIS A 40 -14.01 -22.42 24.83
N LEU A 41 -14.21 -22.30 26.14
CA LEU A 41 -14.33 -21.00 26.81
C LEU A 41 -13.02 -20.20 26.74
N ALA A 42 -11.88 -20.85 26.91
CA ALA A 42 -10.56 -20.23 26.77
C ALA A 42 -10.31 -19.68 25.35
N VAL A 43 -10.70 -20.44 24.32
CA VAL A 43 -10.61 -19.99 22.91
C VAL A 43 -11.51 -18.78 22.66
N ILE A 44 -12.75 -18.79 23.17
CA ILE A 44 -13.70 -17.68 23.02
C ILE A 44 -13.17 -16.43 23.74
N VAL A 45 -12.70 -16.55 24.98
CA VAL A 45 -12.12 -15.45 25.74
C VAL A 45 -10.87 -14.91 25.03
N GLY A 46 -10.02 -15.77 24.49
CA GLY A 46 -8.85 -15.39 23.70
C GLY A 46 -9.19 -14.62 22.43
N LEU A 47 -10.21 -15.06 21.67
CA LEU A 47 -10.70 -14.38 20.47
C LEU A 47 -11.33 -13.02 20.80
N LEU A 48 -12.12 -12.95 21.88
CA LEU A 48 -12.73 -11.70 22.35
C LEU A 48 -11.67 -10.72 22.86
N PHE A 49 -10.64 -11.20 23.56
CA PHE A 49 -9.51 -10.39 24.00
C PHE A 49 -8.68 -9.89 22.82
N GLY A 50 -8.38 -10.75 21.84
CA GLY A 50 -7.68 -10.35 20.61
C GLY A 50 -8.45 -9.29 19.82
N LEU A 51 -9.77 -9.45 19.67
CA LEU A 51 -10.64 -8.45 19.05
C LEU A 51 -10.70 -7.15 19.86
N TRP A 52 -10.70 -7.23 21.19
CA TRP A 52 -10.65 -6.05 22.05
C TRP A 52 -9.30 -5.34 21.91
N VAL A 53 -8.17 -6.04 21.89
CA VAL A 53 -6.83 -5.49 21.66
C VAL A 53 -6.72 -4.82 20.29
N VAL A 54 -7.23 -5.45 19.23
CA VAL A 54 -7.24 -4.87 17.87
C VAL A 54 -8.17 -3.64 17.77
N LYS A 55 -9.23 -3.60 18.57
CA LYS A 55 -10.17 -2.47 18.59
C LYS A 55 -9.69 -1.34 19.49
N SER A 56 -8.97 -1.64 20.57
CA SER A 56 -8.36 -0.68 21.49
C SER A 56 -7.03 -0.12 20.97
N SER A 57 -6.39 -0.82 20.03
CA SER A 57 -5.23 -0.31 19.27
C SER A 57 -5.62 0.61 18.10
N ARG A 58 -6.87 1.07 18.02
CA ARG A 58 -7.20 2.28 17.26
C ARG A 58 -6.51 3.46 17.94
N ALA A 59 -5.29 3.67 17.50
CA ALA A 59 -4.40 4.74 17.88
C ALA A 59 -5.16 6.05 18.01
N ALA A 60 -4.80 6.82 19.03
CA ALA A 60 -5.08 8.25 19.06
C ALA A 60 -4.83 8.83 17.66
N GLU A 61 -5.73 9.70 17.18
CA GLU A 61 -5.49 10.38 15.91
C GLU A 61 -4.09 10.99 15.95
N PRO A 62 -3.25 10.71 14.93
CA PRO A 62 -1.91 11.27 14.90
C PRO A 62 -2.01 12.78 15.01
N ALA A 63 -1.13 13.39 15.79
CA ALA A 63 -1.04 14.83 15.90
C ALA A 63 -1.04 15.46 14.49
N PRO A 64 -1.70 16.61 14.29
CA PRO A 64 -1.75 17.26 12.99
C PRO A 64 -0.31 17.43 12.48
N ALA A 65 -0.08 16.99 11.25
CA ALA A 65 1.24 17.08 10.65
C ALA A 65 1.75 18.53 10.77
N PRO A 66 3.03 18.73 11.12
CA PRO A 66 3.60 20.07 11.18
C PRO A 66 3.35 20.78 9.84
N PRO A 67 3.07 22.10 9.86
CA PRO A 67 2.88 22.85 8.63
C PRO A 67 4.10 22.64 7.73
N LEU A 68 3.85 22.33 6.46
CA LEU A 68 4.92 22.18 5.47
C LEU A 68 5.80 23.43 5.52
N PRO A 69 7.14 23.29 5.45
CA PRO A 69 8.03 24.44 5.41
C PRO A 69 7.57 25.39 4.30
N ALA A 70 7.54 26.69 4.61
CA ALA A 70 7.06 27.74 3.72
C ALA A 70 7.64 27.57 2.31
N GLU A 71 6.76 27.20 1.38
CA GLU A 71 6.97 27.00 -0.05
C GLU A 71 8.41 26.65 -0.46
N ALA A 72 8.81 25.40 -0.18
CA ALA A 72 10.00 24.85 -0.81
C ALA A 72 9.87 25.00 -2.34
N LYS A 73 10.87 25.63 -2.97
CA LYS A 73 10.92 25.80 -4.42
C LYS A 73 10.70 24.44 -5.09
N PRO A 74 9.72 24.29 -6.00
CA PRO A 74 9.50 23.02 -6.69
C PRO A 74 10.77 22.66 -7.46
N CYS A 75 11.28 21.44 -7.23
CA CYS A 75 12.39 20.92 -8.00
C CYS A 75 11.92 20.65 -9.44
N THR A 76 12.52 21.36 -10.39
CA THR A 76 12.17 21.27 -11.82
C THR A 76 13.14 20.42 -12.62
N ASP A 77 14.32 20.17 -12.07
CA ASP A 77 15.34 19.31 -12.66
C ASP A 77 15.20 17.90 -12.10
N ILE A 78 15.09 16.90 -12.98
CA ILE A 78 14.81 15.53 -12.55
C ILE A 78 16.02 14.85 -11.91
N ASP A 79 17.23 15.27 -12.28
CA ASP A 79 18.46 14.74 -11.72
C ASP A 79 18.73 15.36 -10.34
N GLU A 80 18.45 16.66 -10.19
CA GLU A 80 18.44 17.34 -8.89
C GLU A 80 17.39 16.72 -7.95
N TYR A 81 16.19 16.42 -8.45
CA TYR A 81 15.17 15.71 -7.69
C TYR A 81 15.66 14.33 -7.24
N ALA A 82 16.29 13.57 -8.14
CA ALA A 82 16.82 12.26 -7.79
C ALA A 82 17.94 12.35 -6.75
N GLN A 83 18.80 13.36 -6.82
CA GLN A 83 19.81 13.59 -5.79
C GLN A 83 19.18 13.93 -4.43
N PHE A 84 18.16 14.80 -4.41
CA PHE A 84 17.37 15.06 -3.21
C PHE A 84 16.78 13.79 -2.58
N THR A 85 16.33 12.82 -3.39
CA THR A 85 15.84 11.53 -2.86
C THR A 85 16.94 10.70 -2.20
N VAL A 86 18.18 10.78 -2.69
CA VAL A 86 19.35 10.12 -2.10
C VAL A 86 19.65 10.73 -0.74
N ASP A 87 19.65 12.05 -0.66
CA ASP A 87 20.01 12.80 0.54
C ASP A 87 19.03 12.53 1.71
N LEU A 88 17.76 12.26 1.40
CA LEU A 88 16.73 11.91 2.37
C LEU A 88 16.70 10.43 2.78
N TRP A 89 17.47 9.57 2.12
CA TRP A 89 17.38 8.13 2.32
C TRP A 89 18.00 7.72 3.67
N MET A 90 17.14 7.44 4.65
CA MET A 90 17.54 7.20 6.04
C MET A 90 18.28 5.86 6.28
N SER A 91 18.40 4.98 5.29
CA SER A 91 19.16 3.74 5.42
C SER A 91 20.61 4.00 4.99
N GLY A 92 21.52 3.97 5.96
CA GLY A 92 22.92 4.37 5.84
C GLY A 92 23.73 3.75 4.70
N ASP A 93 24.86 4.42 4.46
CA ASP A 93 25.83 4.28 3.37
C ASP A 93 25.24 4.51 1.98
N GLY A 94 25.14 5.79 1.63
CA GLY A 94 24.98 6.24 0.25
C GLY A 94 25.88 5.44 -0.70
N ASP A 95 25.31 5.07 -1.83
CA ASP A 95 25.93 4.40 -2.97
C ASP A 95 26.28 2.91 -2.84
N LYS A 96 26.18 2.27 -1.66
CA LYS A 96 26.37 0.81 -1.58
C LYS A 96 25.04 0.07 -1.79
N LEU A 97 24.91 -0.57 -2.96
CA LEU A 97 23.83 -1.51 -3.26
C LEU A 97 23.84 -2.68 -2.25
N ASP A 98 23.03 -2.59 -1.20
CA ASP A 98 22.61 -3.76 -0.42
C ASP A 98 21.34 -4.35 -1.06
N LEU A 99 21.28 -5.68 -1.21
CA LEU A 99 20.12 -6.42 -1.74
C LEU A 99 18.82 -6.02 -1.03
N ARG A 100 18.91 -5.70 0.28
CA ARG A 100 17.79 -5.19 1.06
C ARG A 100 17.26 -3.87 0.51
N GLN A 101 18.14 -2.91 0.20
CA GLN A 101 17.74 -1.62 -0.34
C GLN A 101 17.08 -1.75 -1.71
N HIS A 102 17.64 -2.61 -2.60
CA HIS A 102 17.00 -2.95 -3.88
C HIS A 102 15.59 -3.48 -3.71
N THR A 103 15.43 -4.40 -2.77
CA THR A 103 14.13 -5.02 -2.48
C THR A 103 13.14 -3.97 -1.99
N VAL A 104 13.55 -3.10 -1.06
CA VAL A 104 12.69 -2.01 -0.55
C VAL A 104 12.28 -1.05 -1.67
N MET A 105 13.22 -0.61 -2.51
CA MET A 105 12.90 0.32 -3.61
C MET A 105 12.00 -0.32 -4.67
N SER A 106 12.27 -1.58 -5.02
CA SER A 106 11.49 -2.30 -6.04
C SER A 106 10.07 -2.60 -5.58
N LEU A 107 9.91 -3.05 -4.33
CA LEU A 107 8.60 -3.30 -3.74
C LEU A 107 7.84 -1.99 -3.50
N GLY A 108 8.53 -0.93 -3.10
CA GLY A 108 7.97 0.42 -2.99
C GLY A 108 7.40 0.89 -4.32
N LEU A 109 8.20 0.86 -5.40
CA LEU A 109 7.74 1.20 -6.76
C LEU A 109 6.48 0.42 -7.16
N SER A 110 6.45 -0.88 -6.89
CA SER A 110 5.28 -1.72 -7.17
C SER A 110 4.06 -1.34 -6.33
N GLY A 111 4.26 -1.00 -5.06
CA GLY A 111 3.20 -0.55 -4.15
C GLY A 111 2.53 0.72 -4.66
N GLU A 112 3.32 1.76 -4.93
CA GLU A 112 2.80 3.05 -5.40
C GLU A 112 2.14 2.93 -6.78
N THR A 113 2.69 2.08 -7.66
CA THR A 113 2.02 1.76 -8.94
C THR A 113 0.66 1.11 -8.70
N GLY A 114 0.56 0.23 -7.70
CA GLY A 114 -0.71 -0.39 -7.27
C GLY A 114 -1.73 0.64 -6.77
N GLU A 115 -1.29 1.65 -6.03
CA GLU A 115 -2.14 2.76 -5.58
C GLU A 115 -2.69 3.58 -6.76
N VAL A 116 -1.83 3.93 -7.73
CA VAL A 116 -2.24 4.57 -8.99
C VAL A 116 -3.29 3.71 -9.71
N MET A 117 -3.05 2.40 -9.84
CA MET A 117 -4.00 1.48 -10.47
C MET A 117 -5.34 1.44 -9.73
N GLU A 118 -5.33 1.44 -8.40
CA GLU A 118 -6.54 1.44 -7.59
C GLU A 118 -7.35 2.71 -7.80
N LEU A 119 -6.71 3.88 -7.90
CA LEU A 119 -7.36 5.15 -8.20
C LEU A 119 -7.99 5.16 -9.60
N LEU A 120 -7.28 4.68 -10.62
CA LEU A 120 -7.80 4.59 -11.98
C LEU A 120 -8.96 3.58 -12.09
N LYS A 121 -8.87 2.45 -11.39
CA LYS A 121 -9.96 1.47 -11.28
C LYS A 121 -11.20 2.08 -10.62
N LYS A 122 -11.03 2.82 -9.52
CA LYS A 122 -12.12 3.56 -8.86
C LYS A 122 -12.71 4.61 -9.78
N TRP A 123 -11.89 5.33 -10.56
CA TRP A 123 -12.39 6.28 -11.55
C TRP A 123 -13.28 5.60 -12.60
N LEU A 124 -12.86 4.45 -13.12
CA LEU A 124 -13.68 3.67 -14.05
C LEU A 124 -15.02 3.26 -13.43
N ARG A 125 -15.03 2.83 -12.17
CA ARG A 125 -16.25 2.37 -11.46
C ARG A 125 -17.18 3.52 -11.09
N ASP A 126 -16.63 4.62 -10.58
CA ASP A 126 -17.37 5.68 -9.88
C ASP A 126 -17.52 6.95 -10.74
N GLY A 127 -16.86 7.04 -11.90
CA GLY A 127 -16.91 8.16 -12.84
C GLY A 127 -16.21 9.45 -12.36
N LYS A 128 -15.66 9.45 -11.14
CA LYS A 128 -14.96 10.59 -10.55
C LYS A 128 -13.52 10.22 -10.20
N LEU A 129 -12.58 11.02 -10.70
CA LEU A 129 -11.16 10.88 -10.39
C LEU A 129 -10.74 11.91 -9.33
N ASP A 130 -10.15 11.45 -8.23
CA ASP A 130 -9.41 12.31 -7.33
C ASP A 130 -8.05 12.65 -7.94
N ARG A 131 -7.99 13.76 -8.68
CA ARG A 131 -6.76 14.20 -9.35
C ARG A 131 -5.68 14.65 -8.37
N ALA A 132 -6.05 15.09 -7.18
CA ALA A 132 -5.08 15.51 -6.17
C ALA A 132 -4.41 14.27 -5.58
N HIS A 133 -5.18 13.24 -5.27
CA HIS A 133 -4.65 11.95 -4.81
C HIS A 133 -3.81 11.30 -5.92
N LEU A 134 -4.30 11.23 -7.16
CA LEU A 134 -3.52 10.67 -8.28
C LEU A 134 -2.16 11.35 -8.47
N ARG A 135 -2.09 12.68 -8.29
CA ARG A 135 -0.82 13.40 -8.41
C ARG A 135 0.18 13.01 -7.32
N LYS A 136 -0.29 12.72 -6.10
CA LYS A 136 0.56 12.26 -4.99
C LYS A 136 1.15 10.89 -5.32
N GLU A 137 0.30 9.93 -5.65
CA GLU A 137 0.73 8.56 -5.99
C GLU A 137 1.67 8.52 -7.20
N LEU A 138 1.43 9.35 -8.22
CA LEU A 138 2.37 9.49 -9.35
C LEU A 138 3.73 10.07 -8.92
N GLY A 139 3.73 10.95 -7.91
CA GLY A 139 4.95 11.47 -7.30
C GLY A 139 5.70 10.39 -6.51
N ASP A 140 4.98 9.54 -5.78
CA ASP A 140 5.56 8.43 -5.02
C ASP A 140 6.15 7.36 -5.95
N VAL A 141 5.50 7.09 -7.10
CA VAL A 141 6.10 6.30 -8.20
C VAL A 141 7.40 6.93 -8.71
N ALA A 142 7.40 8.25 -8.96
CA ALA A 142 8.58 8.95 -9.43
C ALA A 142 9.73 8.92 -8.40
N TYR A 143 9.41 8.98 -7.11
CA TYR A 143 10.38 8.87 -6.02
C TYR A 143 11.13 7.54 -6.08
N TYR A 144 10.41 6.42 -6.09
CA TYR A 144 11.05 5.10 -6.14
C TYR A 144 11.77 4.83 -7.46
N TRP A 145 11.23 5.31 -8.59
CA TRP A 145 11.91 5.21 -9.88
C TRP A 145 13.23 5.99 -9.91
N ALA A 146 13.25 7.22 -9.40
CA ALA A 146 14.46 8.04 -9.29
C ALA A 146 15.50 7.40 -8.36
N ARG A 147 15.04 6.84 -7.22
CA ARG A 147 15.89 6.08 -6.29
C ARG A 147 16.54 4.87 -6.96
N LEU A 148 15.78 4.11 -7.75
CA LEU A 148 16.32 2.98 -8.51
C LEU A 148 17.36 3.43 -9.55
N CYS A 149 17.12 4.55 -10.26
CA CYS A 149 18.11 5.09 -11.19
C CYS A 149 19.45 5.36 -10.47
N ARG A 150 19.41 6.10 -9.35
CA ARG A 150 20.60 6.45 -8.57
C ARG A 150 21.26 5.23 -7.94
N ALA A 151 20.49 4.28 -7.43
CA ALA A 151 21.00 3.05 -6.86
C ALA A 151 21.76 2.19 -7.88
N HIS A 152 21.46 2.32 -9.17
CA HIS A 152 22.20 1.65 -10.25
C HIS A 152 23.28 2.53 -10.90
N GLY A 153 23.54 3.72 -10.36
CA GLY A 153 24.58 4.63 -10.87
C GLY A 153 24.16 5.46 -12.08
N PHE A 154 22.88 5.49 -12.43
CA PHE A 154 22.35 6.27 -13.55
C PHE A 154 21.78 7.61 -13.07
N THR A 155 21.71 8.59 -13.97
CA THR A 155 20.82 9.74 -13.82
C THR A 155 19.46 9.44 -14.46
N PRO A 156 18.35 9.98 -13.93
CA PRO A 156 17.07 9.94 -14.62
C PRO A 156 17.13 10.48 -16.05
N SER A 157 17.88 11.55 -16.31
CA SER A 157 18.03 12.13 -17.65
C SER A 157 18.67 11.16 -18.64
N GLU A 158 19.68 10.38 -18.23
CA GLU A 158 20.29 9.32 -19.05
C GLU A 158 19.25 8.27 -19.46
N VAL A 159 18.52 7.73 -18.47
CA VAL A 159 17.48 6.70 -18.68
C VAL A 159 16.37 7.21 -19.61
N LEU A 160 15.94 8.47 -19.43
CA LEU A 160 14.94 9.11 -20.29
C LEU A 160 15.46 9.34 -21.71
N GLY A 161 16.72 9.75 -21.85
CA GLY A 161 17.38 9.96 -23.14
C GLY A 161 17.46 8.68 -23.96
N GLU A 162 17.89 7.57 -23.35
CA GLU A 162 17.90 6.25 -23.99
C GLU A 162 16.50 5.80 -24.42
N ASN A 163 15.51 5.98 -23.55
CA ASN A 163 14.14 5.63 -23.85
C ASN A 163 13.57 6.49 -24.99
N GLN A 164 13.88 7.79 -25.03
CA GLN A 164 13.47 8.70 -26.10
C GLN A 164 14.07 8.27 -27.43
N HIS A 165 15.38 7.98 -27.47
CA HIS A 165 16.06 7.50 -28.68
C HIS A 165 15.40 6.22 -29.21
N LYS A 166 15.09 5.27 -28.32
CA LYS A 166 14.36 4.03 -28.66
C LYS A 166 12.98 4.30 -29.25
N ILE A 167 12.20 5.20 -28.67
CA ILE A 167 10.85 5.55 -29.17
C ILE A 167 10.95 6.23 -30.55
N LEU A 168 11.89 7.16 -30.73
CA LEU A 168 12.13 7.80 -32.02
C LEU A 168 12.55 6.80 -33.10
N GLY A 169 13.40 5.83 -32.75
CA GLY A 169 13.77 4.72 -33.62
C GLY A 169 12.55 3.89 -34.06
N ARG A 170 11.63 3.56 -33.13
CA ARG A 170 10.37 2.85 -33.46
C ARG A 170 9.48 3.67 -34.39
N LYS A 171 9.38 4.97 -34.14
CA LYS A 171 8.64 5.90 -35.00
C LYS A 171 9.22 5.92 -36.42
N ALA A 172 10.54 6.02 -36.55
CA ALA A 172 11.21 6.04 -37.85
C ALA A 172 11.02 4.72 -38.64
N ARG A 173 10.96 3.58 -37.95
CA ARG A 173 10.73 2.25 -38.56
C ARG A 173 9.27 1.92 -38.82
N GLY A 174 8.33 2.75 -38.39
CA GLY A 174 6.89 2.46 -38.47
C GLY A 174 6.42 1.33 -37.53
N THR A 175 7.24 0.89 -36.57
CA THR A 175 6.94 -0.24 -35.66
C THR A 175 6.35 0.19 -34.32
N MET A 176 5.66 1.34 -34.29
CA MET A 176 5.02 1.86 -33.07
C MET A 176 3.90 0.95 -32.57
N HIS A 177 3.25 0.20 -33.46
CA HIS A 177 2.17 -0.75 -33.15
C HIS A 177 2.66 -2.17 -33.43
N GLY A 178 3.17 -2.86 -32.42
CA GLY A 178 3.62 -4.26 -32.53
C GLY A 178 3.37 -5.01 -31.23
N SER A 179 2.74 -6.19 -31.33
CA SER A 179 2.56 -7.15 -30.25
C SER A 179 3.93 -7.62 -29.79
N GLY A 180 4.37 -7.13 -28.64
CA GLY A 180 5.76 -7.21 -28.22
C GLY A 180 6.27 -8.63 -28.13
N GLU A 181 7.31 -8.92 -28.91
CA GLU A 181 8.39 -9.86 -28.68
C GLU A 181 9.34 -9.62 -29.86
N ASP A 182 10.63 -9.44 -29.58
CA ASP A 182 11.65 -8.84 -30.44
C ASP A 182 11.50 -7.33 -30.70
N ARG A 183 12.08 -6.59 -29.75
CA ARG A 183 12.18 -5.12 -29.70
C ARG A 183 13.62 -4.67 -29.74
#